data_AF-A0AAT9GQ63-F1
#
_entry.id   AF-A0AAT9GQ63-F1
#
_cell.length_a   1.000
_cell.length_b   1.000
_cell.length_c   1.000
_cell.angle_alpha   90.00
_cell.angle_beta   90.00
_cell.angle_gamma   90.00
#
_symmetry.space_group_name_H-M   'P 1'
#
loop_
_entity.id
_entity.type
_entity.pdbx_description
1 polymer ?
#
loop_
_entity_poly.entity_id
_entity_poly.type
_entity_poly.pdbx_seq_one_letter_code
_entity_poly.pdbx_strand_id
1 'polypeptide(L)'
;MIGKVIELKLRTVFSLPLLVFFIFIAFISTVFAIGFANIPPQLDQPNSFDIVFPISIFSSFLLGYTLFPRSILITKSDLDFLFQIPLDDKDFLIATTLAGFIINYLYLSFLVIFLALIMHYYGFLFLIIFSLDLTFLSNLLYLLTFWKRLPIAIILVLWFVSSYFDFPLSPFSIEYGNFLGFYLFLIFSLLLALLLFKYFSLSNYVNTMLMELGGQRGSVKSLINLSSSSPFMAMLKKNLNLIEIGGRTGGFTGGQYSIARVKIYYLTLGVLALAIAYYFVADLIPIFSFYFVLIEFFLNYSIAQASFINEPFWINLTIMSPIEFVRRYFLSKLISLYIVFIPLPILAFIMGNYNEAIAFLIIPLTFIIMTSLLVRYYPATQQSMQNDRITFSKIILSYVVLGIGITISVLAVYFPFYTLIGVIILDLPFFISQSFWEKAFERNIRA
;
A
#
# COMPACT_ATOMS: atom_id res chain seq x y z
N MET A 1 -15.72 22.14 -21.17
CA MET A 1 -14.60 22.32 -20.22
C MET A 1 -14.29 21.04 -19.43
N ILE A 2 -15.29 20.25 -19.04
CA ILE A 2 -15.16 18.93 -18.39
C ILE A 2 -14.07 18.04 -19.01
N GLY A 3 -14.05 17.87 -20.34
CA GLY A 3 -13.03 17.03 -21.01
C GLY A 3 -11.58 17.50 -20.78
N LYS A 4 -11.33 18.80 -20.69
CA LYS A 4 -10.00 19.35 -20.40
C LYS A 4 -9.57 19.07 -18.95
N VAL A 5 -10.53 19.06 -18.01
CA VAL A 5 -10.27 18.69 -16.61
C VAL A 5 -9.95 17.20 -16.49
N ILE A 6 -10.67 16.35 -17.23
CA ILE A 6 -10.38 14.91 -17.30
C ILE A 6 -8.98 14.68 -17.89
N GLU A 7 -8.66 15.32 -19.01
CA GLU A 7 -7.35 15.20 -19.64
C GLU A 7 -6.23 15.68 -18.70
N LEU A 8 -6.41 16.83 -18.04
CA LEU A 8 -5.46 17.36 -17.08
C LEU A 8 -5.20 16.35 -15.97
N LYS A 9 -6.28 15.82 -15.35
CA LYS A 9 -6.18 14.86 -14.25
C LYS A 9 -5.52 13.55 -14.69
N LEU A 10 -5.81 13.07 -15.91
CA LEU A 10 -5.13 11.90 -16.46
C LEU A 10 -3.64 12.17 -16.70
N ARG A 11 -3.26 13.37 -17.15
CA ARG A 11 -1.86 13.76 -17.39
C ARG A 11 -1.09 14.07 -16.10
N THR A 12 -1.75 14.47 -15.02
CA THR A 12 -1.10 14.66 -13.72
C THR A 12 -0.84 13.34 -13.02
N VAL A 13 -1.70 12.35 -13.28
CA VAL A 13 -1.57 10.99 -12.76
C VAL A 13 -0.63 10.12 -13.60
N PHE A 14 -0.79 10.15 -14.93
CA PHE A 14 -0.02 9.32 -15.85
C PHE A 14 0.91 10.15 -16.73
N SER A 15 2.18 9.77 -16.77
CA SER A 15 3.02 10.11 -17.93
C SER A 15 2.47 9.41 -19.18
N LEU A 16 2.65 10.01 -20.36
CA LEU A 16 2.14 9.41 -21.62
C LEU A 16 2.56 7.93 -21.80
N PRO A 17 3.84 7.54 -21.57
CA PRO A 17 4.23 6.13 -21.66
C PRO A 17 3.51 5.24 -20.65
N LEU A 18 3.29 5.75 -19.43
CA LEU A 18 2.59 5.02 -18.36
C LEU A 18 1.11 4.82 -18.71
N LEU A 19 0.45 5.85 -19.26
CA LEU A 19 -0.95 5.75 -19.70
C LEU A 19 -1.10 4.70 -20.81
N VAL A 20 -0.23 4.73 -21.82
CA VAL A 20 -0.22 3.74 -22.91
C VAL A 20 0.00 2.33 -22.38
N PHE A 21 0.92 2.17 -21.42
CA PHE A 21 1.17 0.89 -20.77
C PHE A 21 -0.05 0.34 -20.03
N PHE A 22 -0.76 1.16 -19.26
CA PHE A 22 -1.98 0.72 -18.55
C PHE A 22 -3.14 0.43 -19.50
N ILE A 23 -3.29 1.21 -20.58
CA ILE A 23 -4.27 0.89 -21.63
C ILE A 23 -3.95 -0.45 -22.28
N PHE A 24 -2.67 -0.72 -22.56
CA PHE A 24 -2.21 -1.99 -23.11
C PHE A 24 -2.46 -3.17 -22.16
N ILE A 25 -2.15 -3.02 -20.87
CA ILE A 25 -2.49 -4.02 -19.84
C ILE A 25 -3.99 -4.25 -19.81
N ALA A 26 -4.81 -3.20 -19.79
CA ALA A 26 -6.26 -3.32 -19.73
C ALA A 26 -6.81 -4.07 -20.94
N PHE A 27 -6.28 -3.76 -22.13
CA PHE A 27 -6.62 -4.44 -23.37
C PHE A 27 -6.27 -5.93 -23.32
N ILE A 28 -5.00 -6.26 -23.00
CA ILE A 28 -4.54 -7.65 -22.90
C ILE A 28 -5.35 -8.43 -21.87
N SER A 29 -5.55 -7.85 -20.69
CA SER A 29 -6.25 -8.50 -19.58
C SER A 29 -7.70 -8.79 -19.93
N THR A 30 -8.35 -7.86 -20.64
CA THR A 30 -9.71 -8.04 -21.16
C THR A 30 -9.77 -9.17 -22.18
N VAL A 31 -8.84 -9.22 -23.14
CA VAL A 31 -8.79 -10.28 -24.16
C VAL A 31 -8.61 -11.66 -23.51
N PHE A 32 -7.67 -11.79 -22.57
CA PHE A 32 -7.48 -13.03 -21.82
C PHE A 32 -8.72 -13.41 -21.00
N ALA A 33 -9.31 -12.44 -20.29
CA ALA A 33 -10.49 -12.65 -19.48
C ALA A 33 -11.70 -13.11 -20.30
N ILE A 34 -11.89 -12.61 -21.53
CA ILE A 34 -12.93 -13.12 -22.44
C ILE A 34 -12.66 -14.59 -22.79
N GLY A 35 -11.39 -14.95 -23.03
CA GLY A 35 -10.99 -16.33 -23.23
C GLY A 35 -11.35 -17.23 -22.05
N PHE A 36 -11.03 -16.80 -20.82
CA PHE A 36 -11.33 -17.54 -19.60
C PHE A 36 -12.82 -17.60 -19.26
N ALA A 37 -13.58 -16.53 -19.49
CA ALA A 37 -15.01 -16.47 -19.22
C ALA A 37 -15.83 -17.42 -20.11
N ASN A 38 -15.27 -17.89 -21.22
CA ASN A 38 -15.88 -18.89 -22.10
C ASN A 38 -15.58 -20.34 -21.68
N ILE A 39 -14.70 -20.55 -20.71
CA ILE A 39 -14.42 -21.89 -20.17
C ILE A 39 -15.57 -22.24 -19.22
N PRO A 40 -16.28 -23.37 -19.44
CA PRO A 40 -17.33 -23.79 -18.54
C PRO A 40 -16.76 -24.00 -17.13
N PRO A 41 -17.51 -23.63 -16.07
CA PRO A 41 -17.04 -23.77 -14.70
C PRO A 41 -16.69 -25.25 -14.45
N GLN A 42 -15.44 -25.52 -14.09
CA GLN A 42 -15.09 -26.80 -13.48
C GLN A 42 -15.75 -26.79 -12.10
N LEU A 43 -16.93 -27.43 -12.00
CA LEU A 43 -17.74 -27.54 -10.78
C LEU A 43 -17.07 -28.38 -9.68
N ASP A 44 -15.88 -28.92 -9.93
CA ASP A 44 -15.14 -29.73 -8.98
C ASP A 44 -14.27 -28.81 -8.11
N GLN A 45 -14.86 -28.39 -6.99
CA GLN A 45 -14.28 -27.70 -5.83
C GLN A 45 -13.32 -26.54 -6.15
N PRO A 46 -13.73 -25.27 -5.97
CA PRO A 46 -12.80 -24.16 -6.13
C PRO A 46 -11.62 -24.35 -5.18
N ASN A 47 -10.39 -24.34 -5.73
CA ASN A 47 -9.21 -24.37 -4.90
C ASN A 47 -9.26 -23.14 -4.01
N SER A 48 -9.02 -23.31 -2.70
CA SER A 48 -9.03 -22.19 -1.75
C SER A 48 -8.13 -21.02 -2.18
N PHE A 49 -7.08 -21.27 -2.96
CA PHE A 49 -6.23 -20.21 -3.51
C PHE A 49 -6.94 -19.28 -4.50
N ASP A 50 -7.84 -19.82 -5.33
CA ASP A 50 -8.52 -19.08 -6.40
C ASP A 50 -9.51 -18.05 -5.84
N ILE A 51 -10.11 -18.35 -4.69
CA ILE A 51 -11.08 -17.49 -3.99
C ILE A 51 -10.36 -16.43 -3.15
N VAL A 52 -9.36 -16.88 -2.40
CA VAL A 52 -8.83 -16.08 -1.30
C VAL A 52 -7.97 -14.94 -1.82
N PHE A 53 -7.25 -15.17 -2.92
CA PHE A 53 -6.41 -14.17 -3.56
C PHE A 53 -7.17 -12.93 -4.04
N PRO A 54 -8.22 -13.02 -4.89
CA PRO A 54 -9.02 -11.86 -5.28
C PRO A 54 -9.61 -11.14 -4.08
N ILE A 55 -10.34 -11.82 -3.19
CA ILE A 55 -11.00 -11.18 -2.04
C ILE A 55 -9.99 -10.38 -1.22
N SER A 56 -8.82 -10.95 -0.94
CA SER A 56 -7.76 -10.27 -0.19
C SER A 56 -7.23 -9.01 -0.89
N ILE A 57 -7.08 -9.04 -2.21
CA ILE A 57 -6.65 -7.88 -3.00
C ILE A 57 -7.73 -6.80 -3.00
N PHE A 58 -8.99 -7.17 -3.30
CA PHE A 58 -10.12 -6.23 -3.32
C PHE A 58 -10.34 -5.60 -1.94
N SER A 59 -10.26 -6.37 -0.86
CA SER A 59 -10.30 -5.86 0.52
C SER A 59 -9.15 -4.91 0.83
N SER A 60 -7.94 -5.17 0.32
CA SER A 60 -6.79 -4.28 0.48
C SER A 60 -6.98 -2.95 -0.24
N PHE A 61 -7.55 -2.96 -1.45
CA PHE A 61 -7.93 -1.75 -2.17
C PHE A 61 -8.99 -0.95 -1.41
N LEU A 62 -10.02 -1.61 -0.87
CA LEU A 62 -11.04 -0.96 -0.04
C LEU A 62 -10.42 -0.28 1.18
N LEU A 63 -9.55 -0.97 1.93
CA LEU A 63 -8.84 -0.37 3.07
C LEU A 63 -8.03 0.86 2.65
N GLY A 64 -7.24 0.74 1.59
CA GLY A 64 -6.40 1.83 1.12
C GLY A 64 -7.21 3.08 0.74
N TYR A 65 -8.24 2.91 -0.08
CA TYR A 65 -9.05 4.02 -0.60
C TYR A 65 -9.97 4.64 0.46
N THR A 66 -10.46 3.85 1.42
CA THR A 66 -11.33 4.35 2.49
C THR A 66 -10.55 5.07 3.58
N LEU A 67 -9.37 4.55 3.97
CA LEU A 67 -8.53 5.17 5.01
C LEU A 67 -7.72 6.36 4.47
N PHE A 68 -7.30 6.30 3.20
CA PHE A 68 -6.44 7.29 2.56
C PHE A 68 -7.02 7.87 1.24
N PRO A 69 -8.26 8.41 1.26
CA PRO A 69 -9.00 8.93 0.10
C PRO A 69 -8.34 10.12 -0.62
N ARG A 70 -7.27 10.70 -0.06
CA ARG A 70 -6.70 11.97 -0.54
C ARG A 70 -5.76 11.83 -1.72
N SER A 71 -5.31 10.61 -1.98
CA SER A 71 -4.16 10.38 -2.83
C SER A 71 -4.45 10.29 -4.34
N ILE A 72 -5.72 10.44 -4.73
CA ILE A 72 -6.20 10.18 -6.09
C ILE A 72 -7.05 11.33 -6.64
N LEU A 73 -7.46 12.26 -5.77
CA LEU A 73 -8.47 13.24 -6.14
C LEU A 73 -7.88 14.45 -6.85
N ILE A 74 -6.99 15.21 -6.21
CA ILE A 74 -6.44 16.47 -6.74
C ILE A 74 -5.08 16.72 -6.10
N THR A 75 -4.01 16.78 -6.90
CA THR A 75 -2.69 17.21 -6.42
C THR A 75 -2.70 18.71 -6.09
N LYS A 76 -1.74 19.20 -5.31
CA LYS A 76 -1.62 20.65 -5.05
C LYS A 76 -1.51 21.46 -6.36
N SER A 77 -0.79 20.94 -7.35
CA SER A 77 -0.71 21.56 -8.68
C SER A 77 -2.03 21.55 -9.45
N ASP A 78 -2.84 20.50 -9.29
CA ASP A 78 -4.18 20.47 -9.89
C ASP A 78 -5.07 21.56 -9.26
N LEU A 79 -5.00 21.74 -7.94
CA LEU A 79 -5.72 22.82 -7.25
C LEU A 79 -5.35 24.19 -7.79
N ASP A 80 -4.06 24.53 -7.85
CA ASP A 80 -3.57 25.84 -8.29
C ASP A 80 -4.02 26.19 -9.71
N PHE A 81 -4.20 25.18 -10.58
CA PHE A 81 -4.75 25.33 -11.93
C PHE A 81 -6.29 25.36 -11.94
N LEU A 82 -6.94 24.47 -11.19
CA LEU A 82 -8.40 24.35 -11.14
C LEU A 82 -9.07 25.59 -10.55
N PHE A 83 -8.40 26.33 -9.66
CA PHE A 83 -8.87 27.63 -9.16
C PHE A 83 -8.93 28.73 -10.23
N GLN A 84 -8.22 28.56 -11.34
CA GLN A 84 -8.21 29.55 -12.43
C GLN A 84 -9.32 29.30 -13.44
N ILE A 85 -10.06 28.19 -13.33
CA ILE A 85 -11.12 27.82 -14.26
C ILE A 85 -12.49 28.11 -13.63
N PRO A 86 -13.37 28.88 -14.28
CA PRO A 86 -14.74 29.09 -13.81
C PRO A 86 -15.57 27.83 -14.07
N LEU A 87 -15.55 26.88 -13.14
CA LEU A 87 -16.33 25.64 -13.19
C LEU A 87 -17.37 25.61 -12.07
N ASP A 88 -18.57 25.15 -12.40
CA ASP A 88 -19.61 24.87 -11.42
C ASP A 88 -19.26 23.60 -10.61
N ASP A 89 -19.71 23.54 -9.34
CA ASP A 89 -19.48 22.39 -8.44
C ASP A 89 -19.90 21.04 -9.06
N LYS A 90 -20.99 21.04 -9.84
CA LYS A 90 -21.51 19.84 -10.52
C LYS A 90 -20.59 19.38 -11.64
N ASP A 91 -20.15 20.29 -12.49
CA ASP A 91 -19.26 19.98 -13.61
C ASP A 91 -17.90 19.50 -13.12
N PHE A 92 -17.42 20.11 -12.03
CA PHE A 92 -16.21 19.67 -11.35
C PHE A 92 -16.35 18.26 -10.77
N LEU A 93 -17.44 18.00 -10.05
CA LEU A 93 -17.71 16.69 -9.47
C LEU A 93 -17.78 15.60 -10.55
N ILE A 94 -18.49 15.87 -11.65
CA ILE A 94 -18.61 14.94 -12.77
C ILE A 94 -17.23 14.69 -13.41
N ALA A 95 -16.47 15.75 -13.69
CA ALA A 95 -15.14 15.62 -14.29
C ALA A 95 -14.18 14.82 -13.40
N THR A 96 -14.12 15.13 -12.12
CA THR A 96 -13.21 14.48 -11.15
C THR A 96 -13.59 13.03 -10.89
N THR A 97 -14.89 12.72 -10.90
CA THR A 97 -15.44 11.36 -10.78
C THR A 97 -15.16 10.54 -12.03
N LEU A 98 -15.41 11.07 -13.24
CA LEU A 98 -15.12 10.36 -14.49
C LEU A 98 -13.62 10.08 -14.64
N ALA A 99 -12.78 11.07 -14.36
CA ALA A 99 -11.34 10.87 -14.36
C ALA A 99 -10.90 9.83 -13.32
N GLY A 100 -11.43 9.91 -12.09
CA GLY A 100 -11.14 8.95 -11.03
C GLY A 100 -11.56 7.52 -11.39
N PHE A 101 -12.73 7.36 -12.02
CA PHE A 101 -13.20 6.08 -12.53
C PHE A 101 -12.26 5.51 -13.58
N ILE A 102 -11.86 6.30 -14.60
CA ILE A 102 -10.93 5.85 -15.64
C ILE A 102 -9.60 5.41 -15.03
N ILE A 103 -9.08 6.22 -14.11
CA ILE A 103 -7.83 5.94 -13.40
C ILE A 103 -7.93 4.61 -12.64
N ASN A 104 -8.96 4.43 -11.81
CA ASN A 104 -9.16 3.22 -11.02
C ASN A 104 -9.40 1.98 -11.88
N TYR A 105 -10.20 2.12 -12.94
CA TYR A 105 -10.46 1.04 -13.88
C TYR A 105 -9.17 0.58 -14.57
N LEU A 106 -8.36 1.51 -15.07
CA LEU A 106 -7.08 1.17 -15.70
C LEU A 106 -6.14 0.45 -14.72
N TYR A 107 -6.09 0.85 -13.46
CA TYR A 107 -5.27 0.15 -12.47
C TYR A 107 -5.77 -1.22 -12.11
N LEU A 108 -7.07 -1.38 -11.94
CA LEU A 108 -7.65 -2.65 -11.54
C LEU A 108 -7.81 -3.60 -12.72
N SER A 109 -7.63 -3.12 -13.95
CA SER A 109 -7.88 -3.89 -15.17
C SER A 109 -7.14 -5.23 -15.24
N PHE A 110 -5.94 -5.35 -14.66
CA PHE A 110 -5.22 -6.63 -14.59
C PHE A 110 -5.95 -7.68 -13.73
N LEU A 111 -6.78 -7.25 -12.78
CA LEU A 111 -7.56 -8.15 -11.91
C LEU A 111 -8.73 -8.80 -12.62
N VAL A 112 -9.13 -8.29 -13.79
CA VAL A 112 -10.28 -8.85 -14.54
C VAL A 112 -10.04 -10.29 -14.98
N ILE A 113 -8.77 -10.69 -15.16
CA ILE A 113 -8.40 -12.09 -15.47
C ILE A 113 -8.83 -13.01 -14.32
N PHE A 114 -8.50 -12.64 -13.08
CA PHE A 114 -8.87 -13.42 -11.89
C PHE A 114 -10.38 -13.40 -11.67
N LEU A 115 -11.03 -12.24 -11.83
CA LEU A 115 -12.49 -12.15 -11.71
C LEU A 115 -13.22 -12.97 -12.79
N ALA A 116 -12.70 -13.02 -14.01
CA ALA A 116 -13.30 -13.81 -15.09
C ALA A 116 -13.14 -15.32 -14.90
N LEU A 117 -12.09 -15.76 -14.19
CA LEU A 117 -11.95 -17.16 -13.80
C LEU A 117 -13.00 -17.60 -12.78
N ILE A 118 -13.41 -16.70 -11.89
CA ILE A 118 -14.27 -17.02 -10.73
C ILE A 118 -15.74 -16.71 -11.02
N MET A 119 -15.99 -15.55 -11.64
CA MET A 119 -17.32 -14.96 -11.83
C MET A 119 -17.68 -14.84 -13.31
N HIS A 120 -16.87 -15.38 -14.22
CA HIS A 120 -17.07 -15.32 -15.68
C HIS A 120 -17.35 -13.88 -16.15
N TYR A 121 -18.41 -13.69 -16.94
CA TYR A 121 -18.81 -12.39 -17.45
C TYR A 121 -19.21 -11.39 -16.35
N TYR A 122 -19.66 -11.86 -15.18
CA TYR A 122 -19.96 -10.98 -14.05
C TYR A 122 -18.71 -10.34 -13.46
N GLY A 123 -17.53 -10.95 -13.67
CA GLY A 123 -16.25 -10.37 -13.26
C GLY A 123 -15.96 -9.01 -13.90
N PHE A 124 -16.34 -8.82 -15.17
CA PHE A 124 -16.21 -7.51 -15.85
C PHE A 124 -17.11 -6.45 -15.21
N LEU A 125 -18.37 -6.81 -14.97
CA LEU A 125 -19.33 -5.90 -14.36
C LEU A 125 -18.91 -5.56 -12.93
N PHE A 126 -18.44 -6.54 -12.17
CA PHE A 126 -17.88 -6.34 -10.83
C PHE A 126 -16.72 -5.35 -10.83
N LEU A 127 -15.77 -5.49 -11.76
CA LEU A 127 -14.64 -4.58 -11.87
C LEU A 127 -15.06 -3.13 -12.13
N ILE A 128 -16.06 -2.92 -13.01
CA ILE A 128 -16.60 -1.61 -13.33
C ILE A 128 -17.22 -0.98 -12.08
N ILE A 129 -18.09 -1.74 -11.40
CA ILE A 129 -18.78 -1.28 -10.17
C ILE A 129 -17.75 -0.96 -9.08
N PHE A 130 -16.79 -1.86 -8.86
CA PHE A 130 -15.76 -1.68 -7.85
C PHE A 130 -14.89 -0.44 -8.13
N SER A 131 -14.54 -0.19 -9.39
CA SER A 131 -13.79 1.02 -9.78
C SER A 131 -14.58 2.31 -9.53
N LEU A 132 -15.91 2.27 -9.72
CA LEU A 132 -16.80 3.38 -9.37
C LEU A 132 -16.86 3.58 -7.86
N ASP A 133 -17.03 2.50 -7.08
CA ASP A 133 -17.13 2.57 -5.62
C ASP A 133 -15.86 3.12 -4.98
N LEU A 134 -14.68 2.69 -5.44
CA LEU A 134 -13.42 3.28 -4.99
C LEU A 134 -13.38 4.79 -5.24
N THR A 135 -13.89 5.23 -6.39
CA THR A 135 -13.96 6.65 -6.74
C THR A 135 -14.95 7.40 -5.85
N PHE A 136 -16.15 6.86 -5.63
CA PHE A 136 -17.18 7.48 -4.80
C PHE A 136 -16.79 7.52 -3.33
N LEU A 137 -16.27 6.42 -2.78
CA LEU A 137 -15.77 6.34 -1.40
C LEU A 137 -14.65 7.35 -1.18
N SER A 138 -13.69 7.44 -2.11
CA SER A 138 -12.61 8.44 -2.04
C SER A 138 -13.18 9.86 -1.95
N ASN A 139 -14.18 10.17 -2.78
CA ASN A 139 -14.82 11.50 -2.84
C ASN A 139 -15.84 11.77 -1.73
N LEU A 140 -16.33 10.76 -1.02
CA LEU A 140 -17.25 10.95 0.11
C LEU A 140 -16.51 11.06 1.43
N LEU A 141 -15.50 10.22 1.61
CA LEU A 141 -14.80 10.07 2.89
C LEU A 141 -13.70 11.10 3.10
N TYR A 142 -13.38 11.96 2.11
CA TYR A 142 -12.29 12.94 2.23
C TYR A 142 -12.49 13.96 3.36
N LEU A 143 -13.75 14.30 3.67
CA LEU A 143 -14.14 15.22 4.75
C LEU A 143 -14.05 14.57 6.14
N LEU A 144 -13.97 13.25 6.20
CA LEU A 144 -13.97 12.52 7.47
C LEU A 144 -12.56 12.42 8.04
N THR A 145 -12.47 12.54 9.36
CA THR A 145 -11.24 12.27 10.09
C THR A 145 -10.88 10.79 10.04
N PHE A 146 -9.60 10.46 10.23
CA PHE A 146 -9.11 9.06 10.22
C PHE A 146 -9.95 8.13 11.10
N TRP A 147 -10.26 8.55 12.33
CA TRP A 147 -11.04 7.76 13.28
C TRP A 147 -12.48 7.48 12.85
N LYS A 148 -13.08 8.34 12.02
CA LYS A 148 -14.40 8.11 11.44
C LYS A 148 -14.34 7.20 10.21
N ARG A 149 -13.22 7.22 9.47
CA ARG A 149 -12.98 6.36 8.30
C ARG A 149 -12.66 4.92 8.70
N LEU A 150 -11.95 4.72 9.81
CA LEU A 150 -11.54 3.40 10.29
C LEU A 150 -12.70 2.39 10.44
N PRO A 151 -13.80 2.68 11.16
CA PRO A 151 -14.90 1.72 11.29
C PRO A 151 -15.59 1.43 9.94
N ILE A 152 -15.69 2.42 9.04
CA ILE A 152 -16.27 2.23 7.69
C ILE A 152 -15.40 1.26 6.89
N ALA A 153 -14.08 1.45 6.93
CA ALA A 153 -13.12 0.58 6.27
C ALA A 153 -13.23 -0.87 6.79
N ILE A 154 -13.30 -1.06 8.11
CA ILE A 154 -13.44 -2.38 8.74
C ILE A 154 -14.73 -3.07 8.29
N ILE A 155 -15.88 -2.36 8.32
CA ILE A 155 -17.17 -2.93 7.92
C ILE A 155 -17.15 -3.38 6.46
N LEU A 156 -16.60 -2.56 5.55
CA LEU A 156 -16.52 -2.89 4.12
C LEU A 156 -15.60 -4.10 3.86
N VAL A 157 -14.47 -4.17 4.55
CA VAL A 157 -13.59 -5.35 4.46
C VAL A 157 -14.29 -6.59 4.96
N LEU A 158 -14.90 -6.53 6.14
CA LEU A 158 -15.63 -7.67 6.70
C LEU A 158 -16.76 -8.13 5.77
N TRP A 159 -17.44 -7.20 5.10
CA TRP A 159 -18.47 -7.54 4.12
C TRP A 159 -17.90 -8.34 2.94
N PHE A 160 -16.74 -7.96 2.40
CA PHE A 160 -16.07 -8.69 1.32
C PHE A 160 -15.52 -10.04 1.79
N VAL A 161 -14.85 -10.08 2.94
CA VAL A 161 -14.24 -11.27 3.56
C VAL A 161 -15.30 -12.27 4.05
N SER A 162 -16.51 -11.81 4.36
CA SER A 162 -17.58 -12.68 4.90
C SER A 162 -17.96 -13.85 3.98
N SER A 163 -17.66 -13.76 2.68
CA SER A 163 -17.83 -14.86 1.73
C SER A 163 -17.04 -16.13 2.09
N TYR A 164 -15.93 -16.04 2.84
CA TYR A 164 -15.22 -17.23 3.35
C TYR A 164 -16.02 -18.02 4.38
N PHE A 165 -16.99 -17.37 5.03
CA PHE A 165 -17.85 -17.99 6.03
C PHE A 165 -19.22 -18.32 5.45
N ASP A 166 -19.28 -18.55 4.13
CA ASP A 166 -20.50 -18.82 3.35
C ASP A 166 -21.59 -17.76 3.54
N PHE A 167 -21.21 -16.51 3.85
CA PHE A 167 -22.19 -15.45 4.08
C PHE A 167 -22.84 -15.00 2.76
N PRO A 168 -24.17 -15.15 2.61
CA PRO A 168 -24.84 -14.99 1.32
C PRO A 168 -24.88 -13.55 0.81
N LEU A 169 -24.69 -12.56 1.70
CA LEU A 169 -24.81 -11.15 1.35
C LEU A 169 -23.48 -10.54 0.87
N SER A 170 -22.37 -11.27 0.88
CA SER A 170 -21.07 -10.76 0.42
C SER A 170 -21.05 -10.52 -1.09
N PRO A 171 -20.37 -9.49 -1.63
CA PRO A 171 -20.28 -9.29 -3.07
C PRO A 171 -19.63 -10.46 -3.83
N PHE A 172 -18.80 -11.25 -3.15
CA PHE A 172 -18.15 -12.45 -3.68
C PHE A 172 -18.99 -13.74 -3.54
N SER A 173 -20.17 -13.69 -2.91
CA SER A 173 -21.02 -14.89 -2.73
C SER A 173 -21.59 -15.47 -4.04
N ILE A 174 -21.50 -14.70 -5.13
CA ILE A 174 -21.87 -15.11 -6.49
C ILE A 174 -21.03 -16.29 -7.00
N GLU A 175 -19.81 -16.46 -6.50
CA GLU A 175 -19.01 -17.64 -6.78
C GLU A 175 -19.72 -18.93 -6.34
N TYR A 176 -20.37 -18.90 -5.18
CA TYR A 176 -21.15 -20.01 -4.65
C TYR A 176 -22.57 -20.08 -5.25
N GLY A 177 -22.82 -19.36 -6.35
CA GLY A 177 -24.12 -19.29 -7.02
C GLY A 177 -25.13 -18.34 -6.38
N ASN A 178 -24.74 -17.54 -5.38
CA ASN A 178 -25.63 -16.60 -4.71
C ASN A 178 -25.48 -15.16 -5.24
N PHE A 179 -26.45 -14.72 -6.04
CA PHE A 179 -26.41 -13.39 -6.67
C PHE A 179 -26.81 -12.24 -5.73
N LEU A 180 -27.38 -12.54 -4.56
CA LEU A 180 -27.98 -11.53 -3.69
C LEU A 180 -26.92 -10.51 -3.19
N GLY A 181 -25.75 -10.99 -2.78
CA GLY A 181 -24.65 -10.11 -2.37
C GLY A 181 -24.14 -9.20 -3.48
N PHE A 182 -24.10 -9.70 -4.72
CA PHE A 182 -23.76 -8.89 -5.90
C PHE A 182 -24.79 -7.79 -6.18
N TYR A 183 -26.09 -8.08 -6.04
CA TYR A 183 -27.13 -7.05 -6.19
C TYR A 183 -27.09 -6.00 -5.08
N LEU A 184 -26.79 -6.40 -3.84
CA LEU A 184 -26.56 -5.45 -2.74
C LEU A 184 -25.37 -4.55 -3.02
N PHE A 185 -24.31 -5.09 -3.65
CA PHE A 185 -23.16 -4.30 -4.09
C PHE A 185 -23.55 -3.22 -5.11
N LEU A 186 -24.37 -3.56 -6.11
CA LEU A 186 -24.93 -2.58 -7.05
C LEU A 186 -25.76 -1.48 -6.36
N ILE A 187 -26.63 -1.86 -5.42
CA ILE A 187 -27.44 -0.91 -4.65
C ILE A 187 -26.54 0.01 -3.82
N PHE A 188 -25.48 -0.55 -3.21
CA PHE A 188 -24.50 0.21 -2.46
C PHE A 188 -23.81 1.26 -3.34
N SER A 189 -23.40 0.92 -4.56
CA SER A 189 -22.81 1.89 -5.50
C SER A 189 -23.76 3.02 -5.87
N LEU A 190 -25.04 2.72 -6.11
CA LEU A 190 -26.06 3.72 -6.36
C LEU A 190 -26.25 4.66 -5.15
N LEU A 191 -26.28 4.10 -3.94
CA LEU A 191 -26.36 4.89 -2.71
C LEU A 191 -25.14 5.80 -2.54
N LEU A 192 -23.93 5.31 -2.81
CA LEU A 192 -22.72 6.12 -2.79
C LEU A 192 -22.79 7.26 -3.81
N ALA A 193 -23.25 7.00 -5.03
CA ALA A 193 -23.43 8.05 -6.03
C ALA A 193 -24.42 9.13 -5.55
N LEU A 194 -25.59 8.74 -5.03
CA LEU A 194 -26.60 9.67 -4.52
C LEU A 194 -26.08 10.51 -3.35
N LEU A 195 -25.38 9.89 -2.40
CA LEU A 195 -24.74 10.59 -1.29
C LEU A 195 -23.69 11.57 -1.80
N LEU A 196 -22.88 11.19 -2.79
CA LEU A 196 -21.84 12.04 -3.33
C LEU A 196 -22.43 13.30 -3.96
N PHE A 197 -23.43 13.16 -4.84
CA PHE A 197 -24.10 14.30 -5.46
C PHE A 197 -24.82 15.22 -4.45
N LYS A 198 -25.27 14.67 -3.31
CA LYS A 198 -25.94 15.45 -2.26
C LYS A 198 -24.98 16.22 -1.37
N TYR A 199 -23.83 15.64 -1.01
CA TYR A 199 -22.96 16.17 0.03
C TYR A 199 -21.67 16.81 -0.48
N PHE A 200 -21.29 16.58 -1.74
CA PHE A 200 -20.09 17.18 -2.29
C PHE A 200 -20.24 18.70 -2.47
N SER A 201 -19.22 19.45 -2.04
CA SER A 201 -19.08 20.87 -2.36
C SER A 201 -17.60 21.21 -2.55
N LEU A 202 -17.30 21.95 -3.62
CA LEU A 202 -15.94 22.36 -3.96
C LEU A 202 -15.33 23.25 -2.88
N SER A 203 -16.13 24.16 -2.32
CA SER A 203 -15.67 25.08 -1.26
C SER A 203 -15.22 24.33 0.00
N ASN A 204 -15.99 23.33 0.43
CA ASN A 204 -15.63 22.47 1.57
C ASN A 204 -14.39 21.62 1.28
N TYR A 205 -14.27 21.13 0.04
CA TYR A 205 -13.09 20.42 -0.43
C TYR A 205 -11.81 21.27 -0.27
N VAL A 206 -11.87 22.49 -0.78
CA VAL A 206 -10.76 23.44 -0.76
C VAL A 206 -10.39 23.86 0.66
N ASN A 207 -11.37 24.23 1.48
CA ASN A 207 -11.12 24.70 2.84
C ASN A 207 -10.47 23.62 3.70
N THR A 208 -10.90 22.36 3.55
CA THR A 208 -10.31 21.22 4.27
C THR A 208 -8.85 21.01 3.85
N MET A 209 -8.56 21.09 2.55
CA MET A 209 -7.18 21.00 2.02
C MET A 209 -6.28 22.14 2.53
N LEU A 210 -6.76 23.38 2.49
CA LEU A 210 -6.00 24.56 2.92
C LEU A 210 -5.72 24.54 4.43
N MET A 211 -6.68 24.11 5.25
CA MET A 211 -6.48 23.96 6.70
C MET A 211 -5.40 22.94 7.04
N GLU A 212 -5.29 21.86 6.26
CA GLU A 212 -4.30 20.82 6.48
C GLU A 212 -2.91 21.18 5.96
N LEU A 213 -2.84 21.87 4.82
CA LEU A 213 -1.60 22.40 4.26
C LEU A 213 -1.05 23.58 5.09
N GLY A 214 -1.93 24.43 5.64
CA GLY A 214 -1.55 25.59 6.45
C GLY A 214 -1.33 25.30 7.95
N GLY A 215 -1.81 24.15 8.44
CA GLY A 215 -1.88 23.84 9.88
C GLY A 215 -0.66 23.16 10.50
N GLN A 216 0.31 22.69 9.72
CA GLN A 216 1.46 21.96 10.27
C GLN A 216 2.56 22.91 10.79
N ARG A 217 2.28 23.62 11.89
CA ARG A 217 3.36 24.12 12.75
C ARG A 217 4.04 22.92 13.37
N GLY A 218 5.29 22.65 13.00
CA GLY A 218 6.06 21.53 13.51
C GLY A 218 6.17 21.61 15.03
N SER A 219 5.38 20.78 15.74
CA SER A 219 5.50 20.63 17.18
C SER A 219 6.57 19.57 17.49
N VAL A 220 7.45 19.87 18.44
CA VAL A 220 8.44 18.91 18.93
C VAL A 220 7.66 17.82 19.70
N LYS A 221 7.43 16.67 19.04
CA LYS A 221 6.63 15.57 19.60
C LYS A 221 7.28 14.87 20.80
N SER A 222 8.61 14.83 20.84
CA SER A 222 9.38 14.20 21.92
C SER A 222 10.85 14.63 21.86
N LEU A 223 11.42 15.01 23.00
CA LEU A 223 12.86 15.19 23.15
C LEU A 223 13.51 13.84 23.45
N ILE A 224 14.59 13.51 22.72
CA ILE A 224 15.41 12.33 22.99
C ILE A 224 16.76 12.84 23.45
N ASN A 225 17.16 12.49 24.68
CA ASN A 225 18.50 12.80 25.14
C ASN A 225 19.48 11.75 24.60
N LEU A 226 20.43 12.19 23.77
CA LEU A 226 21.48 11.37 23.19
C LEU A 226 22.85 11.63 23.82
N SER A 227 22.93 12.49 24.85
CA SER A 227 24.20 12.80 25.52
C SER A 227 24.90 11.51 25.96
N SER A 228 26.22 11.46 25.80
CA SER A 228 27.09 10.31 26.14
C SER A 228 26.82 8.98 25.42
N SER A 229 25.95 8.94 24.40
CA SER A 229 25.67 7.70 23.65
C SER A 229 26.67 7.49 22.51
N SER A 230 27.13 6.25 22.31
CA SER A 230 27.88 5.88 21.10
C SER A 230 27.00 6.03 19.84
N PRO A 231 27.58 6.18 18.62
CA PRO A 231 26.80 6.38 17.40
C PRO A 231 25.75 5.29 17.15
N PHE A 232 26.10 4.02 17.40
CA PHE A 232 25.16 2.91 17.30
C PHE A 232 24.04 3.01 18.34
N MET A 233 24.39 3.30 19.60
CA MET A 233 23.41 3.40 20.68
C MET A 233 22.46 4.58 20.47
N ALA A 234 22.94 5.68 19.89
CA ALA A 234 22.11 6.82 19.55
C ALA A 234 21.07 6.47 18.46
N MET A 235 21.49 5.75 17.40
CA MET A 235 20.58 5.25 16.37
C MET A 235 19.57 4.24 16.93
N LEU A 236 20.02 3.34 17.80
CA LEU A 236 19.16 2.36 18.45
C LEU A 236 18.12 3.04 19.35
N LYS A 237 18.52 3.97 20.22
CA LYS A 237 17.58 4.73 21.06
C LYS A 237 16.56 5.51 20.22
N LYS A 238 16.98 6.10 19.09
CA LYS A 238 16.08 6.76 18.15
C LYS A 238 15.04 5.76 17.60
N ASN A 239 15.48 4.62 17.08
CA ASN A 239 14.63 3.61 16.46
C ASN A 239 13.73 2.87 17.46
N LEU A 240 14.18 2.69 18.71
CA LEU A 240 13.38 2.15 19.80
C LEU A 240 12.35 3.14 20.36
N ASN A 241 12.55 4.45 20.17
CA ASN A 241 11.51 5.41 20.56
C ASN A 241 10.51 5.62 19.43
N LEU A 242 10.99 5.78 18.20
CA LEU A 242 10.21 6.18 17.03
C LEU A 242 10.58 5.36 15.80
N ILE A 243 9.57 4.82 15.14
CA ILE A 243 9.67 4.23 13.81
C ILE A 243 8.98 5.17 12.82
N GLU A 244 9.65 5.38 11.69
CA GLU A 244 9.07 6.08 10.55
C GLU A 244 8.41 5.05 9.66
N ILE A 245 7.10 5.21 9.45
CA ILE A 245 6.31 4.40 8.54
C ILE A 245 5.85 5.32 7.45
N GLY A 246 6.00 4.92 6.21
CA GLY A 246 5.65 5.80 5.12
C GLY A 246 5.69 5.11 3.79
N GLY A 247 5.47 5.92 2.78
CA GLY A 247 5.37 5.45 1.42
C GLY A 247 4.68 6.53 0.60
N ARG A 248 4.60 6.28 -0.70
CA ARG A 248 3.84 7.18 -1.56
C ARG A 248 2.34 6.97 -1.34
N THR A 249 1.68 8.00 -0.84
CA THR A 249 0.21 8.02 -0.78
C THR A 249 -0.32 8.22 -2.18
N GLY A 250 -1.00 7.22 -2.73
CA GLY A 250 -1.53 7.22 -4.12
C GLY A 250 -1.22 5.95 -4.87
N GLY A 251 -0.39 5.07 -4.30
CA GLY A 251 0.04 3.86 -4.98
C GLY A 251 0.68 4.22 -6.33
N PHE A 252 -0.02 3.91 -7.41
CA PHE A 252 0.42 3.99 -8.79
C PHE A 252 0.24 5.37 -9.47
N THR A 253 -0.38 6.36 -8.80
CA THR A 253 -0.91 7.59 -9.43
C THR A 253 -0.02 8.82 -9.44
N GLY A 254 1.23 8.76 -8.98
CA GLY A 254 1.91 10.03 -8.70
C GLY A 254 1.54 10.58 -7.33
N GLY A 255 1.95 9.84 -6.31
CA GLY A 255 1.68 10.18 -4.93
C GLY A 255 2.72 11.10 -4.30
N GLN A 256 2.26 12.01 -3.45
CA GLN A 256 3.12 12.64 -2.43
C GLN A 256 3.69 11.55 -1.52
N TYR A 257 4.94 11.72 -1.07
CA TYR A 257 5.48 10.88 -0.01
C TYR A 257 4.85 11.29 1.31
N SER A 258 4.22 10.34 2.01
CA SER A 258 3.73 10.55 3.36
C SER A 258 4.57 9.73 4.32
N ILE A 259 4.97 10.37 5.42
CA ILE A 259 5.71 9.72 6.49
C ILE A 259 5.02 10.04 7.80
N ALA A 260 4.63 8.99 8.51
CA ALA A 260 4.18 9.04 9.88
C ALA A 260 5.33 8.61 10.80
N ARG A 261 5.58 9.41 11.84
CA ARG A 261 6.43 9.01 12.96
C ARG A 261 5.55 8.43 14.04
N VAL A 262 5.73 7.14 14.33
CA VAL A 262 4.93 6.39 15.29
C VAL A 262 5.85 5.88 16.40
N LYS A 263 5.41 5.98 17.66
CA LYS A 263 6.19 5.40 18.76
C LYS A 263 6.17 3.88 18.68
N ILE A 264 7.31 3.23 18.95
CA ILE A 264 7.46 1.78 18.72
C ILE A 264 6.39 0.95 19.44
N TYR A 265 5.97 1.38 20.63
CA TYR A 265 5.02 0.62 21.44
C TYR A 265 3.62 0.58 20.79
N TYR A 266 3.21 1.62 20.06
CA TYR A 266 1.94 1.57 19.33
C TYR A 266 1.99 0.55 18.20
N LEU A 267 3.13 0.47 17.49
CA LEU A 267 3.33 -0.54 16.44
C LEU A 267 3.34 -1.95 17.04
N THR A 268 4.05 -2.12 18.16
CA THR A 268 4.16 -3.40 18.88
C THR A 268 2.79 -3.87 19.38
N LEU A 269 1.96 -2.97 19.93
CA LEU A 269 0.59 -3.28 20.34
C LEU A 269 -0.28 -3.68 19.14
N GLY A 270 -0.12 -3.01 17.99
CA GLY A 270 -0.81 -3.37 16.74
C GLY A 270 -0.43 -4.76 16.25
N VAL A 271 0.88 -5.11 16.26
CA VAL A 271 1.35 -6.45 15.89
C VAL A 271 0.92 -7.50 16.92
N LEU A 272 0.87 -7.16 18.21
CA LEU A 272 0.32 -8.06 19.22
C LEU A 272 -1.16 -8.37 18.96
N ALA A 273 -1.96 -7.37 18.59
CA ALA A 273 -3.35 -7.58 18.19
C ALA A 273 -3.46 -8.45 16.92
N LEU A 274 -2.56 -8.25 15.94
CA LEU A 274 -2.48 -9.12 14.76
C LEU A 274 -2.10 -10.56 15.13
N ALA A 275 -1.16 -10.75 16.05
CA ALA A 275 -0.80 -12.08 16.54
C ALA A 275 -2.02 -12.74 17.19
N ILE A 276 -2.74 -12.05 18.08
CA ILE A 276 -3.97 -12.58 18.67
C ILE A 276 -4.99 -12.96 17.58
N ALA A 277 -5.15 -12.14 16.53
CA ALA A 277 -6.03 -12.48 15.41
C ALA A 277 -5.55 -13.73 14.64
N TYR A 278 -4.24 -13.86 14.43
CA TYR A 278 -3.63 -15.06 13.83
C TYR A 278 -3.95 -16.32 14.65
N TYR A 279 -3.87 -16.27 15.99
CA TYR A 279 -4.22 -17.40 16.86
C TYR A 279 -5.62 -17.95 16.58
N PHE A 280 -6.61 -17.08 16.37
CA PHE A 280 -8.00 -17.50 16.18
C PHE A 280 -8.30 -18.01 14.76
N VAL A 281 -7.47 -17.66 13.78
CA VAL A 281 -7.83 -17.80 12.36
C VAL A 281 -6.86 -18.71 11.60
N ALA A 282 -5.63 -18.89 12.07
CA ALA A 282 -4.60 -19.66 11.37
C ALA A 282 -5.00 -21.12 11.12
N ASP A 283 -5.64 -21.76 12.10
CA ASP A 283 -6.05 -23.17 12.01
C ASP A 283 -7.36 -23.37 11.22
N LEU A 284 -8.09 -22.28 10.90
CA LEU A 284 -9.34 -22.36 10.15
C LEU A 284 -9.11 -22.59 8.65
N ILE A 285 -8.13 -21.90 8.07
CA ILE A 285 -7.76 -22.05 6.65
C ILE A 285 -6.24 -21.85 6.53
N PRO A 286 -5.46 -22.85 6.04
CA PRO A 286 -4.01 -22.75 5.92
C PRO A 286 -3.50 -21.56 5.10
N ILE A 287 -4.33 -21.03 4.20
CA ILE A 287 -4.02 -19.83 3.41
C ILE A 287 -3.84 -18.59 4.29
N PHE A 288 -4.50 -18.53 5.46
CA PHE A 288 -4.49 -17.34 6.31
C PHE A 288 -3.11 -17.04 6.86
N SER A 289 -2.29 -18.04 7.15
CA SER A 289 -0.92 -17.82 7.63
C SER A 289 -0.08 -17.04 6.61
N PHE A 290 -0.21 -17.35 5.32
CA PHE A 290 0.44 -16.60 4.25
C PHE A 290 0.01 -15.12 4.23
N TYR A 291 -1.24 -14.80 4.55
CA TYR A 291 -1.69 -13.41 4.65
C TYR A 291 -1.07 -12.65 5.81
N PHE A 292 -0.88 -13.30 6.97
CA PHE A 292 -0.19 -12.65 8.08
C PHE A 292 1.27 -12.36 7.73
N VAL A 293 1.94 -13.28 7.01
CA VAL A 293 3.30 -13.04 6.49
C VAL A 293 3.31 -11.88 5.49
N LEU A 294 2.32 -11.79 4.60
CA LEU A 294 2.18 -10.66 3.68
C LEU A 294 1.91 -9.33 4.40
N ILE A 295 1.07 -9.32 5.44
CA ILE A 295 0.81 -8.12 6.26
C ILE A 295 2.10 -7.64 6.90
N GLU A 296 2.87 -8.55 7.50
CA GLU A 296 4.20 -8.23 8.05
C GLU A 296 5.13 -7.65 6.97
N PHE A 297 5.17 -8.29 5.80
CA PHE A 297 5.96 -7.83 4.67
C PHE A 297 5.57 -6.42 4.22
N PHE A 298 4.28 -6.11 4.06
CA PHE A 298 3.84 -4.77 3.65
C PHE A 298 4.14 -3.69 4.70
N LEU A 299 4.03 -4.03 6.00
CA LEU A 299 4.45 -3.14 7.07
C LEU A 299 5.96 -2.89 7.01
N ASN A 300 6.77 -3.94 6.85
CA ASN A 300 8.21 -3.83 6.72
C ASN A 300 8.61 -3.03 5.46
N TYR A 301 7.96 -3.27 4.32
CA TYR A 301 8.16 -2.53 3.07
C TYR A 301 7.83 -1.04 3.22
N SER A 302 6.80 -0.70 4.00
CA SER A 302 6.46 0.69 4.30
C SER A 302 7.51 1.37 5.19
N ILE A 303 8.10 0.63 6.14
CA ILE A 303 9.22 1.15 6.95
C ILE A 303 10.49 1.29 6.08
N ALA A 304 10.73 0.35 5.17
CA ALA A 304 11.84 0.39 4.22
C ALA A 304 11.73 1.59 3.26
N GLN A 305 10.51 1.91 2.82
CA GLN A 305 10.21 3.09 2.02
C GLN A 305 10.48 4.40 2.76
N ALA A 306 10.05 4.52 4.01
CA ALA A 306 10.28 5.73 4.82
C ALA A 306 11.74 5.91 5.25
N SER A 307 12.54 4.85 5.20
CA SER A 307 13.93 4.89 5.63
C SER A 307 14.71 5.94 4.84
N PHE A 308 15.65 6.59 5.52
CA PHE A 308 16.56 7.56 4.93
C PHE A 308 15.99 8.87 4.40
N ILE A 309 14.67 9.02 4.25
CA ILE A 309 14.06 10.25 3.73
C ILE A 309 14.30 11.45 4.67
N ASN A 310 14.23 11.21 5.98
CA ASN A 310 14.41 12.24 7.00
C ASN A 310 15.78 12.16 7.69
N GLU A 311 16.70 11.33 7.20
CA GLU A 311 18.03 11.24 7.79
C GLU A 311 18.92 12.39 7.27
N PRO A 312 19.50 13.22 8.15
CA PRO A 312 20.35 14.33 7.73
C PRO A 312 21.73 13.79 7.30
N PHE A 313 21.82 13.29 6.08
CA PHE A 313 23.03 12.68 5.54
C PHE A 313 24.24 13.61 5.59
N TRP A 314 24.04 14.91 5.34
CA TRP A 314 25.11 15.90 5.41
C TRP A 314 25.75 16.01 6.81
N ILE A 315 25.03 15.68 7.89
CA ILE A 315 25.59 15.64 9.26
C ILE A 315 26.23 14.28 9.51
N ASN A 316 25.54 13.19 9.18
CA ASN A 316 26.01 11.86 9.53
C ASN A 316 27.28 11.46 8.76
N LEU A 317 27.34 11.80 7.47
CA LEU A 317 28.45 11.43 6.58
C LEU A 317 29.71 12.30 6.76
N THR A 318 29.63 13.41 7.50
CA THR A 318 30.83 14.17 7.89
C THR A 318 31.55 13.55 9.09
N ILE A 319 30.85 12.71 9.86
CA ILE A 319 31.36 12.11 11.10
C ILE A 319 31.79 10.66 10.88
N MET A 320 31.20 9.94 9.92
CA MET A 320 31.52 8.53 9.66
C MET A 320 31.42 8.19 8.18
N SER A 321 32.12 7.13 7.77
CA SER A 321 32.06 6.65 6.39
C SER A 321 30.65 6.14 6.02
N PRO A 322 30.23 6.22 4.73
CA PRO A 322 28.95 5.70 4.25
C PRO A 322 28.64 4.29 4.72
N ILE A 323 29.61 3.38 4.63
CA ILE A 323 29.43 1.98 4.99
C ILE A 323 29.27 1.79 6.51
N GLU A 324 30.04 2.51 7.33
CA GLU A 324 29.95 2.44 8.78
C GLU A 324 28.59 2.96 9.28
N PHE A 325 28.11 4.06 8.69
CA PHE A 325 26.78 4.60 8.95
C PHE A 325 25.69 3.58 8.67
N VAL A 326 25.70 2.99 7.48
CA VAL A 326 24.67 2.05 7.04
C VAL A 326 24.65 0.79 7.90
N ARG A 327 25.82 0.23 8.21
CA ARG A 327 25.91 -0.97 9.08
C ARG A 327 25.25 -0.71 10.44
N ARG A 328 25.55 0.43 11.06
CA ARG A 328 24.94 0.83 12.33
C ARG A 328 23.44 1.08 12.19
N TYR A 329 23.03 1.76 11.12
CA TYR A 329 21.64 2.03 10.83
C TYR A 329 20.84 0.74 10.69
N PHE A 330 21.25 -0.16 9.80
CA PHE A 330 20.58 -1.44 9.57
C PHE A 330 20.52 -2.31 10.81
N LEU A 331 21.63 -2.49 11.53
CA LEU A 331 21.61 -3.29 12.75
C LEU A 331 20.67 -2.69 13.81
N SER A 332 20.71 -1.37 14.00
CA SER A 332 19.82 -0.71 14.95
C SER A 332 18.34 -0.81 14.55
N LYS A 333 18.06 -0.76 13.24
CA LYS A 333 16.70 -0.85 12.71
C LYS A 333 16.17 -2.27 12.78
N LEU A 334 16.97 -3.27 12.42
CA LEU A 334 16.62 -4.67 12.56
C LEU A 334 16.25 -5.03 13.99
N ILE A 335 17.04 -4.60 14.99
CA ILE A 335 16.70 -4.83 16.40
C ILE A 335 15.34 -4.24 16.74
N SER A 336 15.06 -3.01 16.29
CA SER A 336 13.74 -2.39 16.51
C SER A 336 12.60 -3.12 15.80
N LEU A 337 12.81 -3.62 14.58
CA LEU A 337 11.82 -4.38 13.82
C LEU A 337 11.55 -5.74 14.47
N TYR A 338 12.59 -6.45 14.92
CA TYR A 338 12.41 -7.69 15.65
C TYR A 338 11.61 -7.46 16.93
N ILE A 339 11.87 -6.42 17.71
CA ILE A 339 11.08 -6.11 18.91
C ILE A 339 9.59 -5.89 18.57
N VAL A 340 9.31 -5.24 17.45
CA VAL A 340 7.95 -4.99 16.98
C VAL A 340 7.26 -6.28 16.57
N PHE A 341 7.95 -7.10 15.77
CA PHE A 341 7.35 -8.26 15.11
C PHE A 341 7.42 -9.54 15.90
N ILE A 342 8.20 -9.59 17.00
CA ILE A 342 8.38 -10.78 17.84
C ILE A 342 7.08 -11.46 18.34
N PRO A 343 5.94 -10.76 18.54
CA PRO A 343 4.72 -11.45 18.96
C PRO A 343 4.24 -12.52 17.97
N LEU A 344 4.41 -12.33 16.66
CA LEU A 344 3.99 -13.28 15.61
C LEU A 344 4.76 -14.62 15.66
N PRO A 345 6.12 -14.64 15.59
CA PRO A 345 6.87 -15.88 15.64
C PRO A 345 6.77 -16.58 16.99
N ILE A 346 6.66 -15.85 18.11
CA ILE A 346 6.42 -16.47 19.43
C ILE A 346 5.11 -17.25 19.41
N LEU A 347 4.04 -16.64 18.91
CA LEU A 347 2.73 -17.28 18.89
C LEU A 347 2.69 -18.47 17.93
N ALA A 348 3.21 -18.32 16.71
CA ALA A 348 3.30 -19.42 15.75
C ALA A 348 4.11 -20.60 16.32
N PHE A 349 5.19 -20.32 17.06
CA PHE A 349 5.97 -21.35 17.76
C PHE A 349 5.15 -22.06 18.85
N ILE A 350 4.39 -21.32 19.67
CA ILE A 350 3.51 -21.88 20.71
C ILE A 350 2.43 -22.78 20.09
N MET A 351 1.90 -22.41 18.92
CA MET A 351 0.92 -23.21 18.18
C MET A 351 1.54 -24.45 17.49
N GLY A 352 2.87 -24.60 17.50
CA GLY A 352 3.57 -25.71 16.83
C GLY A 352 3.84 -25.47 15.33
N ASN A 353 3.53 -24.29 14.80
CA ASN A 353 3.74 -23.89 13.41
C ASN A 353 5.17 -23.37 13.20
N TYR A 354 6.16 -24.25 13.35
CA TYR A 354 7.58 -23.87 13.32
C TYR A 354 8.02 -23.23 11.99
N ASN A 355 7.51 -23.72 10.86
CA ASN A 355 7.84 -23.16 9.55
C ASN A 355 7.38 -21.69 9.43
N GLU A 356 6.19 -21.39 9.93
CA GLU A 356 5.62 -20.04 9.91
C GLU A 356 6.32 -19.13 10.92
N ALA A 357 6.69 -19.65 12.09
CA ALA A 357 7.52 -18.92 13.04
C ALA A 357 8.85 -18.48 12.42
N ILE A 358 9.50 -19.36 11.65
CA ILE A 358 10.72 -19.01 10.92
C ILE A 358 10.41 -18.01 9.79
N ALA A 359 9.30 -18.18 9.06
CA ALA A 359 8.88 -17.25 8.02
C ALA A 359 8.73 -15.82 8.56
N PHE A 360 8.04 -15.64 9.69
CA PHE A 360 7.90 -14.35 10.38
C PHE A 360 9.27 -13.79 10.82
N LEU A 361 10.22 -14.62 11.23
CA LEU A 361 11.58 -14.14 11.56
C LEU A 361 12.40 -13.71 10.34
N ILE A 362 12.09 -14.24 9.14
CA ILE A 362 12.79 -13.87 7.90
C ILE A 362 12.35 -12.49 7.42
N ILE A 363 11.08 -12.12 7.58
CA ILE A 363 10.53 -10.88 7.00
C ILE A 363 11.27 -9.62 7.47
N PRO A 364 11.61 -9.41 8.76
CA PRO A 364 12.39 -8.25 9.18
C PRO A 364 13.76 -8.14 8.48
N LEU A 365 14.42 -9.25 8.14
CA LEU A 365 15.72 -9.24 7.45
C LEU A 365 15.61 -8.62 6.06
N THR A 366 14.50 -8.85 5.36
CA THR A 366 14.30 -8.32 4.01
C THR A 366 14.28 -6.79 3.95
N PHE A 367 14.20 -6.12 5.10
CA PHE A 367 14.37 -4.67 5.24
C PHE A 367 15.66 -4.19 4.58
N ILE A 368 16.77 -4.91 4.75
CA ILE A 368 18.09 -4.49 4.25
C ILE A 368 18.08 -4.41 2.72
N ILE A 369 17.74 -5.51 2.03
CA ILE A 369 17.68 -5.52 0.58
C ILE A 369 16.65 -4.52 0.04
N MET A 370 15.47 -4.41 0.65
CA MET A 370 14.44 -3.46 0.20
C MET A 370 14.90 -2.02 0.33
N THR A 371 15.35 -1.61 1.51
CA THR A 371 15.85 -0.25 1.73
C THR A 371 17.04 0.05 0.82
N SER A 372 17.97 -0.90 0.65
CA SER A 372 19.15 -0.70 -0.21
C SER A 372 18.77 -0.45 -1.67
N LEU A 373 17.84 -1.25 -2.22
CA LEU A 373 17.36 -1.07 -3.58
C LEU A 373 16.55 0.21 -3.73
N LEU A 374 15.66 0.51 -2.79
CA LEU A 374 14.83 1.72 -2.81
C LEU A 374 15.70 2.98 -2.74
N VAL A 375 16.64 3.07 -1.80
CA VAL A 375 17.51 4.26 -1.64
C VAL A 375 18.36 4.51 -2.88
N ARG A 376 18.92 3.47 -3.49
CA ARG A 376 19.83 3.63 -4.63
C ARG A 376 19.11 3.98 -5.91
N TYR A 377 17.98 3.33 -6.16
CA TYR A 377 17.34 3.37 -7.46
C TYR A 377 16.04 4.17 -7.49
N TYR A 378 15.42 4.37 -6.33
CA TYR A 378 14.18 5.11 -6.13
C TYR A 378 14.31 6.09 -4.94
N PRO A 379 15.27 7.04 -4.98
CA PRO A 379 15.48 7.97 -3.89
C PRO A 379 14.23 8.84 -3.66
N ALA A 380 13.83 8.96 -2.41
CA ALA A 380 12.80 9.87 -1.96
C ALA A 380 13.46 10.93 -1.08
N THR A 381 13.56 12.16 -1.57
CA THR A 381 14.13 13.29 -0.85
C THR A 381 13.04 14.09 -0.12
N GLN A 382 13.40 14.93 0.84
CA GLN A 382 12.43 15.82 1.49
C GLN A 382 11.71 16.73 0.48
N GLN A 383 12.39 17.10 -0.62
CA GLN A 383 11.80 17.85 -1.74
C GLN A 383 10.78 17.01 -2.53
N SER A 384 11.01 15.70 -2.63
CA SER A 384 10.08 14.76 -3.29
C SER A 384 8.73 14.61 -2.57
N MET A 385 8.61 15.07 -1.32
CA MET A 385 7.32 15.14 -0.61
C MET A 385 6.35 16.13 -1.26
N GLN A 386 6.84 17.12 -2.01
CA GLN A 386 5.99 18.21 -2.52
C GLN A 386 5.61 18.11 -4.00
N ASN A 387 6.41 17.52 -4.91
CA ASN A 387 6.07 17.51 -6.35
C ASN A 387 6.92 16.59 -7.26
N ASP A 388 7.27 15.37 -6.83
CA ASP A 388 8.08 14.48 -7.67
C ASP A 388 7.21 13.73 -8.71
N ARG A 389 7.32 14.13 -9.99
CA ARG A 389 6.65 13.41 -11.09
C ARG A 389 7.19 11.98 -11.17
N ILE A 390 6.28 11.02 -11.19
CA ILE A 390 6.66 9.63 -11.27
C ILE A 390 7.00 9.25 -12.70
N THR A 391 8.27 8.91 -12.93
CA THR A 391 8.71 8.34 -14.20
C THR A 391 8.36 6.85 -14.27
N PHE A 392 8.05 6.35 -15.46
CA PHE A 392 7.80 4.93 -15.72
C PHE A 392 8.90 4.00 -15.13
N SER A 393 10.17 4.40 -15.25
CA SER A 393 11.32 3.66 -14.71
C SER A 393 11.29 3.53 -13.18
N LYS A 394 10.86 4.59 -12.49
CA LYS A 394 10.72 4.61 -11.04
C LYS A 394 9.63 3.64 -10.57
N ILE A 395 8.52 3.54 -11.31
CA ILE A 395 7.41 2.61 -11.03
C ILE A 395 7.85 1.16 -11.22
N ILE A 396 8.43 0.83 -12.39
CA ILE A 396 8.93 -0.52 -12.67
C ILE A 396 9.86 -0.97 -11.56
N LEU A 397 10.79 -0.11 -11.15
CA LEU A 397 11.75 -0.49 -10.13
C LEU A 397 11.09 -0.70 -8.77
N SER A 398 10.09 0.10 -8.40
CA SER A 398 9.32 -0.17 -7.18
C SER A 398 8.59 -1.53 -7.23
N TYR A 399 8.07 -1.92 -8.40
CA TYR A 399 7.48 -3.25 -8.59
C TYR A 399 8.51 -4.37 -8.55
N VAL A 400 9.72 -4.15 -9.07
CA VAL A 400 10.78 -5.15 -8.98
C VAL A 400 11.14 -5.41 -7.51
N VAL A 401 11.28 -4.36 -6.71
CA VAL A 401 11.56 -4.51 -5.26
C VAL A 401 10.40 -5.21 -4.56
N LEU A 402 9.15 -4.80 -4.84
CA LEU A 402 7.96 -5.42 -4.27
C LEU A 402 7.83 -6.89 -4.69
N GLY A 403 8.10 -7.21 -5.96
CA GLY A 403 8.06 -8.57 -6.50
C GLY A 403 9.13 -9.48 -5.87
N ILE A 404 10.35 -8.97 -5.66
CA ILE A 404 11.39 -9.68 -4.90
C ILE A 404 10.89 -9.98 -3.49
N GLY A 405 10.28 -8.99 -2.82
CA GLY A 405 9.73 -9.15 -1.48
C GLY A 405 8.61 -10.20 -1.38
N ILE A 406 7.64 -10.16 -2.32
CA ILE A 406 6.58 -11.17 -2.39
C ILE A 406 7.16 -12.55 -2.66
N THR A 407 8.13 -12.66 -3.58
CA THR A 407 8.79 -13.94 -3.88
C THR A 407 9.47 -14.50 -2.63
N ILE A 408 10.20 -13.68 -1.88
CA ILE A 408 10.81 -14.09 -0.62
C ILE A 408 9.74 -14.51 0.39
N SER A 409 8.62 -13.79 0.49
CA SER A 409 7.52 -14.13 1.41
C SER A 409 6.90 -15.49 1.08
N VAL A 410 6.67 -15.78 -0.21
CA VAL A 410 6.19 -17.08 -0.68
C VAL A 410 7.20 -18.17 -0.33
N LEU A 411 8.47 -17.97 -0.69
CA LEU A 411 9.52 -18.95 -0.40
C LEU A 411 9.74 -19.15 1.10
N ALA A 412 9.55 -18.12 1.93
CA ALA A 412 9.71 -18.21 3.38
C ALA A 412 8.66 -19.13 4.00
N VAL A 413 7.43 -19.16 3.47
CA VAL A 413 6.38 -20.06 3.96
C VAL A 413 6.65 -21.52 3.55
N TYR A 414 7.01 -21.76 2.29
CA TYR A 414 7.19 -23.13 1.77
C TYR A 414 8.58 -23.73 2.09
N PHE A 415 9.61 -22.90 2.13
CA PHE A 415 11.02 -23.28 2.27
C PHE A 415 11.78 -22.36 3.24
N PRO A 416 11.36 -22.26 4.52
CA PRO A 416 11.85 -21.25 5.46
C PRO A 416 13.37 -21.29 5.65
N PHE A 417 13.96 -22.46 5.90
CA PHE A 417 15.39 -22.57 6.15
C PHE A 417 16.24 -22.15 4.94
N TYR A 418 15.88 -22.58 3.73
CA TYR A 418 16.59 -22.19 2.51
C TYR A 418 16.42 -20.70 2.22
N THR A 419 15.24 -20.16 2.48
CA THR A 419 14.95 -18.73 2.30
C THR A 419 15.73 -17.88 3.28
N LEU A 420 15.86 -18.30 4.54
CA LEU A 420 16.68 -17.61 5.55
C LEU A 420 18.14 -17.49 5.07
N ILE A 421 18.73 -18.60 4.62
CA ILE A 421 20.10 -18.62 4.08
C ILE A 421 20.19 -17.72 2.85
N GLY A 422 19.22 -17.81 1.94
CA GLY A 422 19.14 -17.00 0.73
C GLY A 422 19.09 -15.50 1.04
N VAL A 423 18.24 -15.07 1.97
CA VAL A 423 18.13 -13.67 2.38
C VAL A 423 19.43 -13.16 3.01
N ILE A 424 20.06 -13.95 3.89
CA ILE A 424 21.37 -13.59 4.46
C ILE A 424 22.41 -13.39 3.36
N ILE A 425 22.48 -14.31 2.39
CA ILE A 425 23.41 -14.19 1.24
C ILE A 425 23.10 -12.95 0.41
N LEU A 426 21.83 -12.65 0.16
CA LEU A 426 21.39 -11.47 -0.60
C LEU A 426 21.68 -10.15 0.13
N ASP A 427 21.70 -10.15 1.47
CA ASP A 427 21.96 -8.97 2.28
C ASP A 427 23.48 -8.66 2.41
N LEU A 428 24.34 -9.69 2.39
CA LEU A 428 25.79 -9.55 2.56
C LEU A 428 26.44 -8.47 1.67
N PRO A 429 26.14 -8.37 0.36
CA PRO A 429 26.72 -7.33 -0.50
C PRO A 429 26.49 -5.91 0.02
N PHE A 430 25.34 -5.64 0.64
CA PHE A 430 25.01 -4.32 1.18
C PHE A 430 25.77 -4.00 2.47
N PHE A 431 26.25 -5.01 3.20
CA PHE A 431 27.14 -4.81 4.34
C PHE A 431 28.61 -4.63 3.94
N ILE A 432 29.01 -5.00 2.73
CA ILE A 432 30.43 -5.00 2.32
C ILE A 432 30.76 -3.87 1.35
N SER A 433 29.86 -3.54 0.41
CA SER A 433 30.18 -2.63 -0.69
C SER A 433 30.11 -1.15 -0.30
N GLN A 434 31.26 -0.55 -0.03
CA GLN A 434 31.35 0.90 0.21
C GLN A 434 30.93 1.72 -1.03
N SER A 435 31.39 1.32 -2.21
CA SER A 435 31.09 2.01 -3.48
C SER A 435 29.59 2.06 -3.82
N PHE A 436 28.82 1.07 -3.35
CA PHE A 436 27.36 1.07 -3.48
C PHE A 436 26.75 2.25 -2.72
N TRP A 437 27.18 2.44 -1.46
CA TRP A 437 26.61 3.43 -0.55
C TRP A 437 27.06 4.85 -0.86
N GLU A 438 28.30 5.04 -1.32
CA GLU A 438 28.76 6.32 -1.84
C GLU A 438 27.85 6.80 -2.98
N LYS A 439 27.62 5.96 -4.00
CA LYS A 439 26.72 6.28 -5.11
C LYS A 439 25.28 6.49 -4.67
N ALA A 440 24.80 5.70 -3.71
CA ALA A 440 23.45 5.83 -3.18
C ALA A 440 23.25 7.18 -2.47
N PHE A 441 24.18 7.60 -1.61
CA PHE A 441 24.07 8.87 -0.89
C PHE A 441 24.35 10.08 -1.76
N GLU A 442 25.31 10.03 -2.69
CA GLU A 442 25.52 11.11 -3.66
C GLU A 442 24.24 11.43 -4.44
N ARG A 443 23.50 10.39 -4.85
CA ARG A 443 22.24 10.56 -5.56
C ARG A 443 21.14 11.17 -4.68
N ASN A 444 21.07 10.81 -3.39
CA ASN A 444 20.08 11.34 -2.45
C ASN A 444 20.40 12.77 -1.98
N ILE A 445 21.67 13.19 -2.02
CA ILE A 445 22.09 14.56 -1.67
C ILE A 445 21.89 15.51 -2.86
N ARG A 446 22.03 15.01 -4.10
CA ARG A 446 21.87 15.82 -5.33
C ARG A 446 20.43 15.89 -5.85
N ALA A 447 19.55 14.98 -5.43
CA ALA A 447 18.11 14.97 -5.73
C ALA A 447 17.31 15.74 -4.68
#